data_AF-A0A1C5QVE7-F1
#
_entry.id   AF-A0A1C5QVE7-F1
#
_cell.length_a   1.000
_cell.length_b   1.000
_cell.length_c   1.000
_cell.angle_alpha   90.00
_cell.angle_beta   90.00
_cell.angle_gamma   90.00
#
_symmetry.space_group_name_H-M   'P 1'
#
loop_
_entity.id
_entity.type
_entity.pdbx_description
1 polymer ?
#
loop_
_entity_poly.entity_id
_entity_poly.type
_entity_poly.pdbx_seq_one_letter_code
_entity_poly.pdbx_strand_id
1 'polypeptide(L)'
;MPLIMIFTSYDNSGIFNYLSEIKGSYLFLSGYFAVVIMQNIVSMVGYSNEYEGAWIYEILPIKNKRNIYTGMFKSSLIKLFLPSFILLSIIFAFIFGISVIKHMIVLLLSGILVSMATFKLNEKSLPFSKPYNVANSSKNMFVVFKAMFITLILVGIHFGICITKQSIFIYGYSFLLVGLIALLWNKVFTVK
;
A
#
# COMPACT_ATOMS: atom_id res chain seq x y z
N MET A 1 -3.20 -5.74 11.13
CA MET A 1 -4.38 -5.64 12.01
C MET A 1 -5.75 -5.46 11.32
N PRO A 2 -5.91 -5.49 9.98
CA PRO A 2 -7.22 -5.20 9.36
C PRO A 2 -8.29 -6.22 9.75
N LEU A 3 -7.94 -7.52 9.82
CA LEU A 3 -8.86 -8.58 10.22
C LEU A 3 -9.26 -8.50 11.70
N ILE A 4 -8.33 -8.13 12.59
CA ILE A 4 -8.59 -8.02 14.03
C ILE A 4 -9.68 -6.98 14.30
N MET A 5 -9.65 -5.85 13.60
CA MET A 5 -10.66 -4.79 13.74
C MET A 5 -12.06 -5.19 13.29
N ILE A 6 -12.19 -6.22 12.46
CA ILE A 6 -13.51 -6.76 12.13
C ILE A 6 -14.04 -7.43 13.40
N PHE A 7 -13.27 -8.37 13.98
CA PHE A 7 -13.70 -9.14 15.15
C PHE A 7 -13.91 -8.33 16.44
N THR A 8 -13.35 -7.12 16.58
CA THR A 8 -13.56 -6.28 17.77
C THR A 8 -15.00 -5.83 17.97
N SER A 9 -15.84 -5.89 16.93
CA SER A 9 -17.25 -5.49 17.00
C SER A 9 -18.21 -6.68 17.14
N TYR A 10 -17.71 -7.86 17.52
CA TYR A 10 -18.54 -9.05 17.70
C TYR A 10 -19.38 -8.96 18.98
N ASP A 11 -20.68 -9.19 18.86
CA ASP A 11 -21.69 -8.97 19.91
C ASP A 11 -22.30 -10.28 20.45
N ASN A 12 -21.65 -11.43 20.22
CA ASN A 12 -22.14 -12.77 20.59
C ASN A 12 -23.49 -13.18 19.96
N SER A 13 -23.98 -12.48 18.92
CA SER A 13 -25.22 -12.81 18.17
C SER A 13 -25.14 -14.09 17.31
N GLY A 14 -24.00 -14.77 17.31
CA GLY A 14 -23.68 -15.90 16.44
C GLY A 14 -22.94 -15.47 15.16
N ILE A 15 -21.97 -16.28 14.72
CA ILE A 15 -21.03 -15.93 13.63
C ILE A 15 -21.77 -15.60 12.32
N PHE A 16 -22.79 -16.39 11.96
CA PHE A 16 -23.52 -16.18 10.71
C PHE A 16 -24.34 -14.87 10.71
N ASN A 17 -24.97 -14.53 11.84
CA ASN A 17 -25.72 -13.28 11.98
C ASN A 17 -24.79 -12.09 11.91
N TYR A 18 -23.71 -12.12 12.68
CA TYR A 18 -22.66 -11.10 12.64
C TYR A 18 -22.07 -10.90 11.23
N LEU A 19 -21.72 -12.00 10.51
CA LEU A 19 -21.24 -11.91 9.13
C LEU A 19 -22.27 -11.29 8.19
N SER A 20 -23.56 -11.51 8.42
CA SER A 20 -24.62 -10.92 7.60
C SER A 20 -24.77 -9.41 7.83
N GLU A 21 -24.60 -8.95 9.07
CA GLU A 21 -24.68 -7.54 9.44
C GLU A 21 -23.50 -6.74 8.89
N ILE A 22 -22.28 -7.27 8.99
CA ILE A 22 -21.08 -6.54 8.56
C ILE A 22 -20.97 -6.39 7.04
N LYS A 23 -21.65 -7.22 6.24
CA LYS A 23 -21.66 -7.11 4.76
C LYS A 23 -22.13 -5.74 4.27
N GLY A 24 -23.05 -5.10 5.00
CA GLY A 24 -23.51 -3.74 4.70
C GLY A 24 -22.72 -2.62 5.37
N SER A 25 -21.75 -2.96 6.22
CA SER A 25 -20.98 -1.99 7.01
C SER A 25 -19.80 -1.42 6.23
N TYR A 26 -19.21 -0.35 6.77
CA TYR A 26 -17.97 0.25 6.25
C TYR A 26 -16.69 -0.42 6.81
N LEU A 27 -16.80 -1.54 7.52
CA LEU A 27 -15.65 -2.23 8.12
C LEU A 27 -14.64 -2.73 7.08
N PHE A 28 -15.03 -2.87 5.81
CA PHE A 28 -14.09 -3.16 4.72
C PHE A 28 -13.01 -2.06 4.56
N LEU A 29 -13.25 -0.83 5.04
CA LEU A 29 -12.24 0.24 5.05
C LEU A 29 -11.07 -0.06 6.00
N SER A 30 -11.24 -0.99 6.94
CA SER A 30 -10.12 -1.49 7.78
C SER A 30 -8.97 -2.05 6.94
N GLY A 31 -9.23 -2.47 5.68
CA GLY A 31 -8.18 -2.89 4.74
C GLY A 31 -7.08 -1.85 4.53
N TYR A 32 -7.35 -0.55 4.74
CA TYR A 32 -6.34 0.50 4.63
C TYR A 32 -5.23 0.41 5.69
N PHE A 33 -5.46 -0.29 6.80
CA PHE A 33 -4.37 -0.63 7.72
C PHE A 33 -3.34 -1.55 7.07
N ALA A 34 -3.76 -2.42 6.14
CA ALA A 34 -2.82 -3.21 5.34
C ALA A 34 -1.95 -2.31 4.46
N VAL A 35 -2.54 -1.28 3.85
CA VAL A 35 -1.82 -0.28 3.04
C VAL A 35 -0.72 0.38 3.85
N VAL A 36 -1.00 0.83 5.08
CA VAL A 36 0.01 1.45 5.95
C VAL A 36 1.15 0.49 6.26
N ILE A 37 0.83 -0.74 6.68
CA ILE A 37 1.84 -1.74 7.07
C ILE A 37 2.73 -2.11 5.88
N MET A 38 2.13 -2.24 4.69
CA MET A 38 2.83 -2.62 3.47
C MET A 38 3.81 -1.56 2.95
N GLN A 39 3.78 -0.31 3.45
CA GLN A 39 4.74 0.72 3.04
C GLN A 39 6.18 0.39 3.45
N ASN A 40 6.34 -0.40 4.51
CA ASN A 40 7.67 -0.87 4.93
C ASN A 40 8.35 -1.72 3.86
N ILE A 41 7.60 -2.42 3.00
CA ILE A 41 8.15 -3.25 1.93
C ILE A 41 9.03 -2.40 1.01
N VAL A 42 8.58 -1.20 0.63
CA VAL A 42 9.31 -0.32 -0.30
C VAL A 42 10.61 0.19 0.34
N SER A 43 10.57 0.55 1.62
CA SER A 43 11.76 1.03 2.35
C SER A 43 12.75 -0.10 2.67
N MET A 44 12.25 -1.30 3.00
CA MET A 44 13.07 -2.43 3.40
C MET A 44 13.91 -3.02 2.27
N VAL A 45 13.51 -2.84 1.01
CA VAL A 45 14.28 -3.33 -0.16
C VAL A 45 15.68 -2.71 -0.24
N GLY A 46 15.92 -1.57 0.41
CA GLY A 46 17.25 -0.97 0.50
C GLY A 46 18.23 -1.73 1.42
N TYR A 47 17.76 -2.65 2.25
CA TYR A 47 18.56 -3.30 3.29
C TYR A 47 18.93 -4.75 2.96
N SER A 48 20.13 -5.17 3.33
CA SER A 48 20.64 -6.54 3.15
C SER A 48 21.73 -6.86 4.17
N ASN A 49 21.90 -8.15 4.51
CA ASN A 49 23.10 -8.61 5.23
C ASN A 49 24.32 -8.53 4.31
N GLU A 50 24.15 -8.89 3.04
CA GLU A 50 25.18 -8.82 2.00
C GLU A 50 25.16 -7.46 1.29
N TYR A 51 25.16 -6.38 2.07
CA TYR A 51 25.04 -5.01 1.53
C TYR A 51 26.25 -4.61 0.67
N GLU A 52 27.42 -5.20 0.92
CA GLU A 52 28.66 -4.92 0.19
C GLU A 52 28.51 -5.29 -1.28
N GLY A 53 27.70 -6.31 -1.62
CA GLY A 53 27.38 -6.70 -3.00
C GLY A 53 26.78 -5.59 -3.86
N ALA A 54 26.31 -4.50 -3.26
CA ALA A 54 25.87 -3.31 -3.99
C ALA A 54 27.00 -2.59 -4.75
N TRP A 55 28.28 -2.93 -4.52
CA TRP A 55 29.42 -2.45 -5.32
C TRP A 55 29.23 -2.67 -6.83
N ILE A 56 28.44 -3.69 -7.22
CA ILE A 56 28.10 -3.97 -8.62
C ILE A 56 27.40 -2.79 -9.32
N TYR A 57 26.69 -1.94 -8.58
CA TYR A 57 26.05 -0.75 -9.13
C TYR A 57 27.05 0.35 -9.50
N GLU A 58 28.27 0.31 -8.95
CA GLU A 58 29.33 1.29 -9.22
C GLU A 58 30.15 0.92 -10.46
N ILE A 59 30.37 -0.38 -10.70
CA ILE A 59 31.12 -0.88 -11.86
C ILE A 59 30.29 -1.02 -13.13
N LEU A 60 28.98 -1.26 -13.02
CA LEU A 60 28.13 -1.40 -14.20
C LEU A 60 27.95 -0.02 -14.90
N PRO A 61 27.96 0.04 -16.24
CA PRO A 61 27.76 1.27 -17.01
C PRO A 61 26.27 1.70 -17.01
N ILE A 62 25.69 1.90 -15.82
CA ILE A 62 24.28 2.24 -15.64
C ILE A 62 24.09 3.71 -15.94
N LYS A 63 23.69 4.01 -17.19
CA LYS A 63 23.45 5.38 -17.66
C LYS A 63 22.36 6.12 -16.88
N ASN A 64 21.38 5.41 -16.29
CA ASN A 64 20.25 6.04 -15.62
C ASN A 64 19.78 5.27 -14.37
N LYS A 65 20.07 5.81 -13.18
CA LYS A 65 19.64 5.25 -11.88
C LYS A 65 18.11 5.15 -11.74
N ARG A 66 17.33 5.92 -12.51
CA ARG A 66 15.86 5.79 -12.60
C ARG A 66 15.42 4.37 -12.94
N ASN A 67 16.15 3.68 -13.81
CA ASN A 67 15.81 2.31 -14.21
C ASN A 67 15.94 1.34 -13.04
N ILE A 68 16.93 1.53 -12.18
CA ILE A 68 17.10 0.74 -10.95
C ILE A 68 15.92 1.00 -10.01
N TYR A 69 15.60 2.27 -9.73
CA TYR A 69 14.53 2.62 -8.80
C TYR A 69 13.14 2.19 -9.27
N THR A 70 12.84 2.35 -10.57
CA THR A 70 11.57 1.87 -11.15
C THR A 70 11.49 0.35 -11.13
N GLY A 71 12.59 -0.36 -11.43
CA GLY A 71 12.68 -1.81 -11.34
C GLY A 71 12.46 -2.31 -9.92
N MET A 72 13.17 -1.74 -8.95
CA MET A 72 12.99 -1.99 -7.52
C MET A 72 11.51 -1.82 -7.14
N PHE A 73 10.95 -0.62 -7.37
CA PHE A 73 9.58 -0.31 -6.96
C PHE A 73 8.54 -1.24 -7.61
N LYS A 74 8.64 -1.50 -8.91
CA LYS A 74 7.75 -2.45 -9.60
C LYS A 74 7.89 -3.85 -9.04
N SER A 75 9.12 -4.31 -8.77
CA SER A 75 9.35 -5.64 -8.22
C SER A 75 8.78 -5.79 -6.81
N SER A 76 8.94 -4.79 -5.95
CA SER A 76 8.34 -4.77 -4.61
C SER A 76 6.82 -4.83 -4.69
N LEU A 77 6.21 -4.08 -5.60
CA LEU A 77 4.76 -4.13 -5.78
C LEU A 77 4.28 -5.47 -6.35
N ILE A 78 4.87 -5.97 -7.43
CA ILE A 78 4.37 -7.16 -8.12
C ILE A 78 4.69 -8.44 -7.34
N LYS A 79 5.88 -8.54 -6.74
CA LYS A 79 6.33 -9.78 -6.07
C LYS A 79 5.97 -9.86 -4.59
N LEU A 80 5.78 -8.73 -3.91
CA LEU A 80 5.55 -8.72 -2.45
C LEU A 80 4.19 -8.12 -2.09
N PHE A 81 3.88 -6.93 -2.59
CA PHE A 81 2.62 -6.25 -2.27
C PHE A 81 1.41 -6.98 -2.87
N LEU A 82 1.42 -7.24 -4.17
CA LEU A 82 0.27 -7.74 -4.92
C LEU A 82 -0.17 -9.15 -4.47
N PRO A 83 0.73 -10.13 -4.23
CA PRO A 83 0.30 -11.45 -3.76
C PRO A 83 -0.35 -11.39 -2.37
N SER A 84 0.24 -10.62 -1.46
CA SER A 84 -0.30 -10.37 -0.12
C SER A 84 -1.65 -9.67 -0.18
N PHE A 85 -1.81 -8.73 -1.12
CA PHE A 85 -3.04 -7.98 -1.35
C PHE A 85 -4.15 -8.86 -1.93
N ILE A 86 -3.83 -9.75 -2.87
CA ILE A 86 -4.79 -10.70 -3.45
C ILE A 86 -5.32 -11.62 -2.35
N LEU A 87 -4.45 -12.15 -1.50
CA LEU A 87 -4.85 -12.97 -0.36
C LEU A 87 -5.80 -12.21 0.58
N LEU A 88 -5.47 -10.96 0.93
CA LEU A 88 -6.34 -10.10 1.72
C LEU A 88 -7.70 -9.88 1.04
N SER A 89 -7.70 -9.62 -0.27
CA SER A 89 -8.90 -9.36 -1.07
C SER A 89 -9.82 -10.57 -1.12
N ILE A 90 -9.28 -11.78 -1.23
CA ILE A 90 -10.04 -13.03 -1.19
C ILE A 90 -10.75 -13.15 0.17
N ILE A 91 -10.04 -12.95 1.27
CA ILE A 91 -10.62 -13.00 2.62
C ILE A 91 -11.72 -11.95 2.78
N PHE A 92 -11.49 -10.74 2.29
CA PHE A 92 -12.48 -9.66 2.35
C PHE A 92 -13.71 -9.96 1.48
N ALA A 93 -13.54 -10.57 0.30
CA ALA A 93 -14.65 -10.99 -0.55
C ALA A 93 -15.50 -12.09 0.10
N PHE A 94 -14.90 -13.00 0.86
CA PHE A 94 -15.64 -14.00 1.65
C PHE A 94 -16.44 -13.36 2.79
N ILE A 95 -15.86 -12.39 3.51
CA ILE A 95 -16.49 -11.74 4.66
C ILE A 95 -17.60 -10.78 4.22
N PHE A 96 -17.28 -9.84 3.33
CA PHE A 96 -18.16 -8.74 2.93
C PHE A 96 -18.99 -9.03 1.67
N GLY A 97 -18.71 -10.14 0.98
CA GLY A 97 -19.33 -10.50 -0.29
C GLY A 97 -18.64 -9.88 -1.50
N ILE A 98 -19.08 -10.28 -2.70
CA ILE A 98 -18.44 -9.94 -3.98
C ILE A 98 -18.47 -8.43 -4.31
N SER A 99 -19.45 -7.70 -3.76
CA SER A 99 -19.61 -6.26 -3.96
C SER A 99 -18.42 -5.45 -3.42
N VAL A 100 -17.63 -6.02 -2.51
CA VAL A 100 -16.44 -5.37 -1.93
C VAL A 100 -15.29 -5.23 -2.95
N ILE A 101 -15.29 -5.99 -4.04
CA ILE A 101 -14.20 -6.00 -5.03
C ILE A 101 -13.92 -4.59 -5.58
N LYS A 102 -14.97 -3.79 -5.86
CA LYS A 102 -14.79 -2.41 -6.33
C LYS A 102 -14.03 -1.54 -5.31
N HIS A 103 -14.26 -1.78 -4.01
CA HIS A 103 -13.53 -1.10 -2.94
C HIS A 103 -12.11 -1.64 -2.80
N MET A 104 -11.87 -2.93 -3.03
CA MET A 104 -10.53 -3.52 -3.05
C MET A 104 -9.67 -2.95 -4.19
N ILE A 105 -10.24 -2.68 -5.37
CA ILE A 105 -9.53 -2.02 -6.47
C ILE A 105 -9.07 -0.62 -6.03
N VAL A 106 -9.97 0.17 -5.43
CA VAL A 106 -9.63 1.50 -4.90
C VAL A 106 -8.54 1.41 -3.82
N LEU A 107 -8.60 0.39 -2.97
CA LEU A 107 -7.65 0.16 -1.89
C LEU A 107 -6.25 -0.21 -2.43
N LEU A 108 -6.18 -1.03 -3.49
CA LEU A 108 -4.95 -1.35 -4.21
C LEU A 108 -4.33 -0.10 -4.83
N LEU A 109 -5.13 0.69 -5.57
CA LEU A 109 -4.68 1.93 -6.20
C LEU A 109 -4.19 2.94 -5.16
N SER A 110 -4.91 3.06 -4.05
CA SER A 110 -4.49 3.87 -2.91
C SER A 110 -3.15 3.38 -2.36
N GLY A 111 -2.97 2.07 -2.21
CA GLY A 111 -1.72 1.45 -1.78
C GLY A 111 -0.54 1.81 -2.68
N ILE A 112 -0.71 1.72 -4.00
CA ILE A 112 0.31 2.11 -4.98
C ILE A 112 0.66 3.60 -4.84
N LEU A 113 -0.34 4.47 -4.72
CA LEU A 113 -0.13 5.91 -4.59
C LEU A 113 0.60 6.27 -3.29
N VAL A 114 0.21 5.67 -2.16
CA VAL A 114 0.92 5.84 -0.88
C VAL A 114 2.35 5.32 -0.99
N SER A 115 2.59 4.22 -1.69
CA SER A 115 3.95 3.71 -1.94
C SER A 115 4.78 4.65 -2.80
N MET A 116 4.21 5.25 -3.84
CA MET A 116 4.89 6.25 -4.66
C MET A 116 5.26 7.49 -3.84
N ALA A 117 4.33 7.97 -3.00
CA ALA A 117 4.58 9.09 -2.12
C ALA A 117 5.66 8.76 -1.08
N THR A 118 5.58 7.59 -0.47
CA THR A 118 6.57 7.08 0.49
C THR A 118 7.96 7.02 -0.13
N PHE A 119 8.09 6.44 -1.33
CA PHE A 119 9.34 6.41 -2.08
C PHE A 119 9.88 7.82 -2.38
N LYS A 120 9.00 8.78 -2.72
CA LYS A 120 9.40 10.15 -3.05
C LYS A 120 9.86 10.95 -1.83
N LEU A 121 9.21 10.77 -0.69
CA LEU A 121 9.39 11.55 0.55
C LEU A 121 10.53 11.04 1.44
N ASN A 122 11.07 9.85 1.12
CA ASN A 122 12.13 9.21 1.89
C ASN A 122 13.49 9.32 1.19
N GLU A 123 14.55 9.17 1.98
CA GLU A 123 15.90 9.03 1.46
C GLU A 123 15.97 7.81 0.55
N LYS A 124 16.45 8.03 -0.68
CA LYS A 124 16.60 6.96 -1.66
C LYS A 124 17.92 6.24 -1.39
N SER A 125 17.86 4.92 -1.40
CA SER A 125 19.04 4.07 -1.45
C SER A 125 18.88 3.07 -2.58
N LEU A 126 20.01 2.64 -3.13
CA LEU A 126 20.01 1.53 -4.05
C LEU A 126 19.45 0.28 -3.34
N PRO A 127 18.80 -0.62 -4.08
CA PRO A 127 18.31 -1.87 -3.50
C PRO A 127 19.50 -2.64 -2.89
N PHE A 128 19.29 -3.22 -1.71
CA PHE A 128 20.26 -4.05 -0.99
C PHE A 128 21.60 -3.36 -0.70
N SER A 129 21.64 -2.04 -0.55
CA SER A 129 22.89 -1.28 -0.38
C SER A 129 23.14 -0.78 1.05
N LYS A 130 22.27 -1.13 2.02
CA LYS A 130 22.39 -0.70 3.41
C LYS A 130 22.42 -1.88 4.37
N PRO A 131 23.26 -1.87 5.42
CA PRO A 131 23.21 -2.87 6.47
C PRO A 131 21.97 -2.69 7.36
N TYR A 132 21.46 -3.80 7.91
CA TYR A 132 20.46 -3.76 8.97
C TYR A 132 21.10 -3.22 10.26
N ASN A 133 20.66 -2.05 10.74
CA ASN A 133 21.10 -1.44 11.99
C ASN A 133 19.91 -1.03 12.85
N VAL A 134 20.04 -1.17 14.18
CA VAL A 134 18.98 -0.88 15.17
C VAL A 134 18.52 0.60 15.12
N ALA A 135 19.41 1.53 14.76
CA ALA A 135 19.07 2.94 14.54
C ALA A 135 18.13 3.19 13.34
N ASN A 136 17.94 2.21 12.45
CA ASN A 136 16.99 2.33 11.33
C ASN A 136 15.53 2.18 11.77
N SER A 137 15.26 1.65 12.97
CA SER A 137 13.91 1.44 13.50
C SER A 137 13.16 2.76 13.70
N SER A 138 13.83 3.81 14.19
CA SER A 138 13.22 5.14 14.36
C SER A 138 12.95 5.84 13.03
N LYS A 139 13.87 5.74 12.05
CA LYS A 139 13.65 6.23 10.69
C LYS A 139 12.46 5.54 10.02
N ASN A 140 12.33 4.22 10.16
CA ASN A 140 11.17 3.48 9.64
C ASN A 140 9.86 3.90 10.32
N MET A 141 9.87 4.29 11.59
CA MET A 141 8.68 4.81 12.28
C MET A 141 8.20 6.13 11.63
N PHE A 142 9.11 7.06 11.31
CA PHE A 142 8.77 8.28 10.58
C PHE A 142 8.21 8.01 9.18
N VAL A 143 8.73 6.99 8.48
CA VAL A 143 8.17 6.54 7.20
C VAL A 143 6.72 6.13 7.35
N VAL A 144 6.43 5.29 8.35
CA VAL A 144 5.07 4.82 8.62
C VAL A 144 4.13 5.98 8.98
N PHE A 145 4.57 6.95 9.78
CA PHE A 145 3.75 8.12 10.12
C PHE A 145 3.38 8.97 8.89
N LYS A 146 4.34 9.25 7.99
CA LYS A 146 4.05 9.96 6.73
C LYS A 146 3.03 9.19 5.88
N ALA A 147 3.23 7.88 5.77
CA ALA A 147 2.31 7.00 5.06
C ALA A 147 0.91 7.00 5.69
N MET A 148 0.80 6.97 7.02
CA MET A 148 -0.48 7.04 7.74
C MET A 148 -1.24 8.31 7.41
N PHE A 149 -0.58 9.47 7.40
CA PHE A 149 -1.24 10.75 7.10
C PHE A 149 -1.83 10.78 5.68
N ILE A 150 -1.07 10.33 4.67
CA ILE A 150 -1.55 10.25 3.29
C ILE A 150 -2.68 9.22 3.17
N THR A 151 -2.54 8.08 3.85
CA THR A 151 -3.57 7.03 3.86
C THR A 151 -4.86 7.53 4.49
N LEU A 152 -4.79 8.33 5.56
CA LEU A 152 -5.94 8.92 6.24
C LEU A 152 -6.75 9.81 5.30
N ILE A 153 -6.09 10.63 4.48
CA ILE A 153 -6.75 11.48 3.48
C ILE A 153 -7.49 10.60 2.46
N LEU A 154 -6.84 9.55 1.94
CA LEU A 154 -7.46 8.65 0.96
C LEU A 154 -8.65 7.87 1.54
N VAL A 155 -8.52 7.39 2.79
CA VAL A 155 -9.63 6.74 3.52
C VAL A 155 -10.78 7.70 3.70
N GLY A 156 -10.51 8.94 4.12
CA GLY A 156 -11.54 9.97 4.33
C GLY A 156 -12.31 10.27 3.05
N ILE A 157 -11.62 10.40 1.91
CA ILE A 157 -12.26 10.60 0.60
C ILE A 157 -13.09 9.37 0.22
N HIS A 158 -12.54 8.16 0.35
CA HIS A 158 -13.24 6.93 0.01
C HIS A 158 -14.48 6.72 0.89
N PHE A 159 -14.39 7.00 2.19
CA PHE A 159 -15.51 6.96 3.12
C PHE A 159 -16.59 7.98 2.75
N GLY A 160 -16.20 9.22 2.44
CA GLY A 160 -17.12 10.26 1.95
C GLY A 160 -17.89 9.82 0.71
N ILE A 161 -17.21 9.16 -0.24
CA ILE A 161 -17.85 8.56 -1.41
C ILE A 161 -18.82 7.43 -1.01
N CYS A 162 -18.44 6.56 -0.07
CA CYS A 162 -19.29 5.45 0.37
C CYS A 162 -20.62 5.94 0.98
N ILE A 163 -20.60 7.08 1.70
CA ILE A 163 -21.82 7.67 2.29
C ILE A 163 -22.86 8.03 1.22
N THR A 164 -22.43 8.42 0.02
CA THR A 164 -23.36 8.77 -1.08
C THR A 164 -24.16 7.58 -1.60
N LYS A 165 -23.74 6.33 -1.29
CA LYS A 165 -24.31 5.06 -1.76
C LYS A 165 -24.35 4.89 -3.29
N GLN A 166 -23.80 5.83 -4.06
CA GLN A 166 -23.78 5.78 -5.52
C GLN A 166 -22.50 5.11 -6.02
N SER A 167 -22.65 3.95 -6.65
CA SER A 167 -21.49 3.16 -7.12
C SER A 167 -20.71 3.86 -8.24
N ILE A 168 -21.32 4.77 -8.99
CA ILE A 168 -20.65 5.53 -10.07
C ILE A 168 -19.47 6.36 -9.54
N PHE A 169 -19.58 6.93 -8.35
CA PHE A 169 -18.51 7.74 -7.77
C PHE A 169 -17.28 6.92 -7.36
N ILE A 170 -17.47 5.63 -7.02
CA ILE A 170 -16.35 4.72 -6.73
C ILE A 170 -15.53 4.49 -8.01
N TYR A 171 -16.19 4.25 -9.14
CA TYR A 171 -15.50 4.08 -10.42
C TYR A 171 -14.82 5.38 -10.88
N GLY A 172 -15.47 6.53 -10.71
CA GLY A 172 -14.87 7.84 -10.98
C GLY A 172 -13.62 8.09 -10.13
N TYR A 173 -13.67 7.76 -8.83
CA TYR A 173 -12.53 7.87 -7.94
C TYR A 173 -11.40 6.90 -8.31
N SER A 174 -11.73 5.65 -8.67
CA SER A 174 -10.75 4.68 -9.18
C SER A 174 -10.05 5.21 -10.43
N PHE A 175 -10.79 5.80 -11.37
CA PHE A 175 -10.23 6.38 -12.58
C PHE A 175 -9.30 7.57 -12.26
N LEU A 176 -9.72 8.44 -11.34
CA LEU A 176 -8.90 9.55 -10.85
C LEU A 176 -7.58 9.04 -10.25
N LEU A 177 -7.61 8.00 -9.42
CA LEU A 177 -6.40 7.41 -8.83
C LEU A 177 -5.46 6.86 -9.91
N VAL A 178 -5.98 6.16 -10.93
CA VAL A 178 -5.18 5.70 -12.07
C VAL A 178 -4.53 6.87 -12.81
N GLY A 179 -5.30 7.93 -13.08
CA GLY A 179 -4.80 9.15 -13.71
C GLY A 179 -3.67 9.81 -12.89
N LEU A 180 -3.84 9.94 -11.58
CA LEU A 180 -2.80 10.46 -10.68
C LEU A 180 -1.55 9.59 -10.68
N ILE A 181 -1.70 8.26 -10.60
CA ILE A 181 -0.56 7.32 -10.66
C ILE A 181 0.21 7.50 -11.97
N ALA A 182 -0.49 7.56 -13.10
CA ALA A 182 0.13 7.74 -14.42
C ALA A 182 0.90 9.08 -14.51
N LEU A 183 0.30 10.17 -14.05
CA LEU A 183 0.90 11.51 -14.06
C LEU A 183 2.13 11.62 -13.15
N LEU A 184 2.06 10.99 -11.96
CA LEU A 184 3.14 11.03 -10.98
C LEU A 184 4.30 10.08 -11.31
N TRP A 185 4.07 9.02 -12.09
CA TRP A 185 5.05 7.96 -12.35
C TRP A 185 6.39 8.49 -12.82
N ASN A 186 6.38 9.38 -13.82
CA ASN A 186 7.62 9.93 -14.38
C ASN A 186 8.33 10.90 -13.42
N LYS A 187 7.58 11.56 -12.53
CA LYS A 187 8.13 12.56 -11.58
C LYS A 187 8.70 11.92 -10.32
N VAL A 188 8.17 10.78 -9.89
CA VAL A 188 8.54 10.12 -8.63
C VAL A 188 9.93 9.49 -8.72
N PHE A 189 10.20 8.75 -9.79
CA PHE A 189 11.44 7.98 -9.94
C PHE A 189 12.59 8.74 -10.61
N THR A 190 12.35 9.97 -11.05
CA THR A 190 13.42 10.83 -11.55
C THR A 190 14.19 11.39 -10.35
N VAL A 191 15.43 10.96 -10.21
CA VAL A 191 16.38 11.42 -9.19
C VAL A 191 17.38 12.30 -9.93
N LYS A 192 17.51 13.55 -9.50
CA LYS A 192 18.59 14.44 -9.94
C LYS A 192 19.89 14.00 -9.29
#